data_AF-A0A1F8PHZ3-F1
#
_entry.id   AF-A0A1F8PHZ3-F1
#
_cell.length_a   1.000
_cell.length_b   1.000
_cell.length_c   1.000
_cell.angle_alpha   90.00
_cell.angle_beta   90.00
_cell.angle_gamma   90.00
#
_symmetry.space_group_name_H-M   'P 1'
#
loop_
_entity.id
_entity.type
_entity.pdbx_description
1 polymer ?
#
loop_
_entity_poly.entity_id
_entity_poly.type
_entity_poly.pdbx_seq_one_letter_code
_entity_poly.pdbx_strand_id
1 'polypeptide(L)'
;MSRLFERLDRKKEKDIRVLTDFVSIFCRENHPDEGKSPFTVKDERLQRSLSGGDIALCPDCQKLLTHGIAKRLQCPYDPKPMCKKCQTHCYAPGYRERMRDVMKFSGLYLVRHGRLDLMFHYFF
;
A
#
# COMPACT_ATOMS: atom_id res chain seq x y z
N MET A 1 -16.20 11.93 -12.47
CA MET A 1 -15.61 11.21 -13.62
C MET A 1 -15.09 9.87 -13.16
N SER A 2 -15.99 8.91 -13.30
CA SER A 2 -15.91 7.49 -12.99
C SER A 2 -15.02 6.77 -14.02
N ARG A 3 -14.29 5.72 -13.58
CA ARG A 3 -13.72 4.57 -14.35
C ARG A 3 -12.41 3.97 -13.77
N LEU A 4 -11.84 4.51 -12.70
CA LEU A 4 -10.65 3.90 -12.08
C LEU A 4 -10.95 2.67 -11.21
N PHE A 5 -12.18 2.58 -10.70
CA PHE A 5 -12.58 1.61 -9.67
C PHE A 5 -13.49 0.49 -10.18
N GLU A 6 -13.81 0.45 -11.48
CA GLU A 6 -14.56 -0.66 -12.11
C GLU A 6 -13.76 -1.98 -12.13
N ARG A 7 -12.43 -1.91 -11.92
CA ARG A 7 -11.54 -3.07 -11.87
C ARG A 7 -11.13 -3.45 -10.43
N LEU A 8 -11.95 -3.12 -9.43
CA LEU A 8 -11.68 -3.48 -8.03
C LEU A 8 -12.04 -4.96 -7.79
N ASP A 9 -11.03 -5.82 -7.87
CA ASP A 9 -11.15 -7.24 -7.54
C ASP A 9 -10.81 -7.48 -6.08
N ARG A 10 -11.36 -8.54 -5.47
CA ARG A 10 -11.01 -8.97 -4.10
C ARG A 10 -9.50 -9.10 -3.87
N LYS A 11 -8.74 -9.50 -4.90
CA LYS A 11 -7.28 -9.59 -4.85
C LYS A 11 -6.63 -8.21 -4.72
N LYS A 12 -7.10 -7.21 -5.48
CA LYS A 12 -6.62 -5.83 -5.41
C LYS A 12 -7.00 -5.17 -4.08
N GLU A 13 -8.19 -5.47 -3.54
CA GLU A 13 -8.61 -5.01 -2.21
C GLU A 13 -7.67 -5.52 -1.11
N LYS A 14 -7.40 -6.83 -1.06
CA LYS A 14 -6.45 -7.43 -0.12
C LYS A 14 -5.07 -6.79 -0.26
N ASP A 15 -4.56 -6.71 -1.48
CA ASP A 15 -3.28 -6.09 -1.80
C ASP A 15 -3.15 -4.63 -1.33
N ILE A 16 -4.22 -3.84 -1.46
CA ILE A 16 -4.28 -2.45 -1.02
C ILE A 16 -4.29 -2.39 0.52
N ARG A 17 -5.01 -3.31 1.18
CA ARG A 17 -5.01 -3.41 2.64
C ARG A 17 -3.60 -3.68 3.17
N VAL A 18 -2.91 -4.69 2.63
CA VAL A 18 -1.52 -5.01 3.00
C VAL A 18 -0.60 -3.80 2.79
N LEU A 19 -0.72 -3.15 1.63
CA LEU A 19 0.08 -1.97 1.31
C LEU A 19 -0.13 -0.86 2.35
N THR A 20 -1.38 -0.66 2.77
CA THR A 20 -1.73 0.37 3.75
C THR A 20 -1.15 0.04 5.12
N ASP A 21 -1.30 -1.20 5.58
CA ASP A 21 -0.73 -1.66 6.85
C ASP A 21 0.79 -1.47 6.86
N PHE A 22 1.47 -1.83 5.77
CA PHE A 22 2.93 -1.70 5.66
C PHE A 22 3.38 -0.25 5.67
N VAL A 23 2.68 0.64 4.96
CA VAL A 23 2.98 2.09 4.98
C VAL A 23 2.74 2.67 6.37
N SER A 24 1.71 2.20 7.09
CA SER A 24 1.43 2.65 8.46
C SER A 24 2.56 2.32 9.44
N ILE A 25 3.08 1.08 9.37
CA ILE A 25 4.23 0.63 10.18
C ILE A 25 5.46 1.47 9.84
N PHE A 26 5.76 1.62 8.55
CA PHE A 26 6.90 2.40 8.11
C PHE A 26 6.82 3.86 8.57
N CYS A 27 5.66 4.50 8.38
CA CYS A 27 5.45 5.89 8.80
C CYS A 27 5.58 6.07 10.31
N ARG A 28 5.08 5.11 11.10
CA ARG A 28 5.15 5.16 12.55
C ARG A 28 6.59 5.11 13.06
N GLU A 29 7.40 4.22 12.49
CA GLU A 29 8.75 3.94 13.00
C GLU A 29 9.82 4.85 12.40
N ASN A 30 9.74 5.18 11.10
CA ASN A 30 10.73 6.04 10.45
C ASN A 30 10.44 7.53 10.64
N HIS A 31 9.16 7.92 10.76
CA HIS A 31 8.76 9.34 10.86
C HIS A 31 7.94 9.58 12.15
N PRO A 32 8.53 9.45 13.34
CA PRO A 32 7.83 9.68 14.60
C PRO A 32 7.48 11.16 14.81
N ASP A 33 8.33 12.08 14.37
CA ASP A 33 8.23 13.53 14.63
C ASP A 33 7.41 14.29 13.57
N GLU A 34 7.03 13.64 12.47
CA GLU A 34 6.23 14.29 11.43
C GLU A 34 4.74 14.34 11.81
N GLY A 35 4.10 15.49 11.54
CA GLY A 35 2.66 15.66 11.74
C GLY A 35 1.86 14.67 10.90
N LYS A 36 1.09 13.80 11.57
CA LYS A 36 0.27 12.77 10.92
C LYS A 36 -1.14 13.30 10.75
N SER A 37 -1.67 13.20 9.53
CA SER A 37 -3.08 13.52 9.24
C SER A 37 -3.84 12.24 8.86
N PRO A 38 -5.16 12.21 9.13
CA PRO A 38 -5.98 11.05 8.80
C PRO A 38 -6.01 10.83 7.29
N PHE A 39 -5.70 9.60 6.87
CA PHE A 39 -5.75 9.21 5.46
C PHE A 39 -7.18 8.79 5.10
N THR A 40 -7.89 9.64 4.36
CA THR A 40 -9.25 9.34 3.87
C THR A 40 -9.22 8.98 2.38
N VAL A 41 -9.94 7.92 2.02
CA VAL A 41 -10.13 7.52 0.62
C VAL A 41 -11.56 7.84 0.20
N LYS A 42 -11.72 8.40 -1.02
CA LYS A 42 -13.02 8.84 -1.55
C LYS A 42 -14.00 7.70 -1.88
N ASP A 43 -13.52 6.46 -2.03
CA ASP A 43 -14.34 5.30 -2.36
C ASP A 43 -14.80 4.55 -1.11
N GLU A 44 -16.12 4.48 -0.89
CA GLU A 44 -16.71 3.75 0.25
C GLU A 44 -16.33 2.27 0.31
N ARG A 45 -16.17 1.60 -0.85
CA ARG A 45 -15.76 0.18 -0.89
C ARG A 45 -14.34 0.00 -0.37
N LEU A 46 -13.42 0.86 -0.83
CA LEU A 46 -12.04 0.85 -0.35
C LEU A 46 -11.97 1.30 1.11
N GLN A 47 -12.77 2.31 1.48
CA GLN A 47 -12.90 2.78 2.84
C GLN A 47 -13.40 1.67 3.77
N ARG A 48 -14.33 0.80 3.31
CA ARG A 48 -14.78 -0.39 4.05
C ARG A 48 -13.69 -1.44 4.19
N SER A 49 -12.90 -1.68 3.15
CA SER A 49 -11.70 -2.55 3.25
C SER A 49 -10.65 -1.98 4.21
N LEU A 50 -10.65 -0.66 4.40
CA LEU A 50 -9.78 0.09 5.32
C LEU A 50 -10.41 0.33 6.70
N SER A 51 -11.71 0.04 6.92
CA SER A 51 -12.50 0.36 8.13
C SER A 51 -12.11 -0.45 9.38
N GLY A 52 -10.88 -0.96 9.43
CA GLY A 52 -10.22 -1.44 10.64
C GLY A 52 -9.18 -0.47 11.21
N GLY A 53 -8.96 0.70 10.60
CA GLY A 53 -8.04 1.68 11.17
C GLY A 53 -8.19 3.06 10.55
N ASP A 54 -8.51 4.05 11.36
CA ASP A 54 -8.23 5.45 11.06
C ASP A 54 -6.70 5.63 11.06
N ILE A 55 -6.08 5.42 9.90
CA ILE A 55 -4.62 5.45 9.79
C ILE A 55 -4.19 6.90 9.58
N ALA A 56 -3.48 7.43 10.56
CA ALA A 56 -2.82 8.71 10.45
C ALA A 56 -1.41 8.53 9.85
N LEU A 57 -1.17 9.16 8.70
CA LEU A 57 0.10 9.11 7.97
C LEU A 57 0.65 10.52 7.80
N CYS A 58 1.97 10.64 7.71
CA CYS A 58 2.58 11.90 7.30
C CYS A 58 2.31 12.21 5.81
N PRO A 59 2.45 13.47 5.37
CA PRO A 59 2.13 13.89 4.01
C PRO A 59 2.85 13.07 2.93
N ASP A 60 4.10 12.67 3.20
CA ASP A 60 4.90 11.92 2.24
C ASP A 60 4.46 10.45 2.13
N CYS A 61 4.13 9.82 3.25
CA CYS A 61 3.56 8.48 3.28
C CYS A 61 2.17 8.44 2.62
N GLN A 62 1.35 9.48 2.79
CA GLN A 62 0.06 9.61 2.12
C GLN A 62 0.22 9.71 0.59
N LYS A 63 1.16 10.54 0.11
CA LYS A 63 1.46 10.65 -1.33
C LYS A 63 1.93 9.31 -1.89
N LEU A 64 2.81 8.62 -1.17
CA LEU A 64 3.35 7.32 -1.56
C LEU A 64 2.22 6.27 -1.67
N LEU A 65 1.37 6.18 -0.65
CA LEU A 65 0.24 5.26 -0.61
C LEU A 65 -0.78 5.54 -1.72
N THR A 66 -1.18 6.79 -1.89
CA THR A 66 -2.11 7.22 -2.94
C THR A 66 -1.59 6.85 -4.33
N HIS A 67 -0.31 7.10 -4.59
CA HIS A 67 0.33 6.72 -5.85
C HIS A 67 0.34 5.20 -6.04
N GLY A 68 0.63 4.43 -4.98
CA GLY A 68 0.61 2.96 -5.03
C GLY A 68 -0.78 2.38 -5.31
N ILE A 69 -1.81 2.93 -4.68
CA ILE A 69 -3.22 2.55 -4.92
C ILE A 69 -3.59 2.87 -6.37
N ALA A 70 -3.36 4.10 -6.83
CA ALA A 70 -3.67 4.50 -8.20
C ALA A 70 -3.02 3.58 -9.24
N LYS A 71 -1.73 3.25 -9.07
CA LYS A 71 -1.02 2.34 -9.99
C LYS A 71 -1.49 0.88 -9.91
N ARG A 72 -1.98 0.41 -8.76
CA ARG A 72 -2.60 -0.93 -8.65
C ARG A 72 -3.93 -0.99 -9.40
N LEU A 73 -4.74 0.07 -9.32
CA LEU A 73 -6.04 0.16 -10.00
C LEU A 73 -5.91 0.36 -11.52
N GLN A 74 -4.94 1.18 -11.94
CA GLN A 74 -4.69 1.49 -13.35
C GLN A 74 -3.94 0.40 -14.12
N CYS A 75 -3.46 -0.65 -13.45
CA CYS A 75 -2.67 -1.69 -14.10
C CYS A 75 -3.51 -2.40 -15.19
N PRO A 76 -3.05 -2.44 -16.45
CA PRO A 76 -3.77 -3.11 -17.53
C PRO A 76 -3.56 -4.63 -17.53
N TYR A 77 -2.53 -5.13 -16.85
CA TYR A 77 -2.20 -6.56 -16.80
C TYR A 77 -2.98 -7.29 -15.71
N ASP A 78 -3.57 -8.44 -16.05
CA ASP A 78 -4.19 -9.39 -15.14
C ASP A 78 -3.79 -10.84 -15.52
N PRO A 79 -3.03 -11.58 -14.67
CA PRO A 79 -2.51 -11.18 -13.37
C PRO A 79 -1.37 -10.16 -13.49
N LYS A 80 -1.36 -9.16 -12.60
CA LYS A 80 -0.31 -8.13 -12.55
C LYS A 80 1.07 -8.79 -12.38
N PRO A 81 2.02 -8.62 -13.33
CA PRO A 81 3.37 -9.12 -13.14
C PRO A 81 4.07 -8.35 -12.02
N MET A 82 5.03 -8.98 -11.35
CA MET A 82 5.88 -8.28 -10.38
C MET A 82 6.44 -7.00 -11.01
N CYS A 83 6.48 -5.88 -10.27
CA CYS A 83 6.99 -4.61 -10.81
C CYS A 83 8.43 -4.70 -11.35
N LYS A 84 9.20 -5.72 -10.93
CA LYS A 84 10.52 -6.07 -11.49
C LYS A 84 10.48 -6.63 -12.93
N LYS A 85 9.41 -7.32 -13.29
CA LYS A 85 9.23 -8.01 -14.59
C LYS A 85 8.21 -7.31 -15.50
N CYS A 86 7.75 -6.11 -15.14
CA CYS A 86 6.74 -5.37 -15.92
C CYS A 86 7.41 -4.60 -17.07
N GLN A 87 6.98 -4.83 -18.30
CA GLN A 87 7.56 -4.22 -19.51
C GLN A 87 7.42 -2.69 -19.57
N THR A 88 6.30 -2.14 -19.09
CA THR A 88 5.99 -0.70 -19.23
C THR A 88 6.61 0.19 -18.15
N HIS A 89 7.08 -0.39 -17.03
CA HIS A 89 7.61 0.32 -15.88
C HIS A 89 6.83 1.59 -15.49
N CYS A 90 5.59 1.42 -15.06
CA CYS A 90 4.63 2.51 -14.80
C CYS A 90 4.94 3.39 -13.55
N TYR A 91 6.02 3.10 -12.84
CA TYR A 91 6.41 3.77 -11.59
C TYR A 91 7.53 4.77 -11.88
N ALA A 92 7.36 6.03 -11.46
CA ALA A 92 8.48 6.95 -11.42
C ALA A 92 9.61 6.38 -10.53
N PRO A 93 10.88 6.47 -10.93
CA PRO A 93 11.99 5.73 -10.32
C PRO A 93 12.07 5.92 -8.80
N GLY A 94 11.94 7.16 -8.31
CA GLY A 94 12.00 7.46 -6.88
C GLY A 94 10.84 6.88 -6.04
N TYR A 95 9.65 6.73 -6.62
CA TYR A 95 8.51 6.12 -5.89
C TYR A 95 8.66 4.60 -5.76
N ARG A 96 9.37 3.97 -6.69
CA ARG A 96 9.58 2.52 -6.70
C ARG A 96 10.55 2.09 -5.62
N GLU A 97 11.61 2.88 -5.43
CA GLU A 97 12.61 2.66 -4.38
C GLU A 97 11.96 2.83 -3.02
N ARG A 98 11.26 3.96 -2.79
CA ARG A 98 10.51 4.18 -1.55
C ARG A 98 9.55 3.05 -1.21
N MET A 99 8.79 2.54 -2.19
CA MET A 99 7.91 1.40 -1.95
C MET A 99 8.65 0.09 -1.66
N ARG A 100 9.83 -0.11 -2.24
CA ARG A 100 10.67 -1.26 -1.91
C ARG A 100 11.20 -1.15 -0.49
N ASP A 101 11.57 0.04 -0.05
CA ASP A 101 12.07 0.30 1.30
C ASP A 101 10.96 0.07 2.34
N VAL A 102 9.75 0.58 2.08
CA VAL A 102 8.56 0.30 2.89
C VAL A 102 8.32 -1.21 2.99
N MET A 103 8.30 -1.93 1.86
CA MET A 103 8.09 -3.39 1.87
C MET A 103 9.18 -4.13 2.65
N LYS A 104 10.44 -3.75 2.46
CA LYS A 104 11.60 -4.38 3.13
C LYS A 104 11.57 -4.13 4.62
N PHE A 105 11.34 -2.88 5.03
CA PHE A 105 11.29 -2.48 6.43
C PHE A 105 10.12 -3.13 7.15
N SER A 106 8.89 -2.96 6.64
CA SER A 106 7.69 -3.45 7.32
C SER A 106 7.63 -4.98 7.35
N GLY A 107 8.12 -5.65 6.31
CA GLY A 107 8.30 -7.10 6.32
C GLY A 107 9.29 -7.57 7.40
N LEU A 108 10.47 -6.94 7.48
CA LEU A 108 11.45 -7.26 8.53
C LEU A 108 10.95 -6.91 9.93
N TYR A 109 10.20 -5.82 10.06
CA TYR A 109 9.59 -5.40 11.32
C TYR A 109 8.59 -6.45 11.83
N LEU A 110 7.71 -6.96 10.97
CA LEU A 110 6.75 -8.02 11.34
C LEU A 110 7.45 -9.31 11.78
N VAL A 111 8.52 -9.71 11.08
CA VAL A 111 9.33 -10.89 11.45
C VAL A 111 9.99 -10.68 12.80
N ARG A 112 10.61 -9.51 13.05
CA ARG A 112 11.28 -9.20 14.31
C ARG A 112 10.34 -9.16 15.50
N HIS A 113 9.10 -8.73 15.32
CA HIS A 113 8.10 -8.66 16.38
C HIS A 113 7.29 -9.95 16.55
N GLY A 114 7.72 -11.07 15.95
CA GLY A 114 7.07 -12.38 16.11
C GLY A 114 5.68 -12.49 15.47
N ARG A 115 5.27 -11.50 14.66
CA ARG A 115 3.97 -11.46 13.95
C ARG A 115 4.04 -12.26 12.65
N LEU A 116 4.65 -13.44 12.70
CA LEU A 116 4.80 -14.33 11.55
C LEU A 116 3.44 -14.74 10.99
N ASP A 117 2.43 -14.90 11.85
CA ASP A 117 1.04 -15.17 11.46
C ASP A 117 0.50 -14.17 10.41
N LEU A 118 0.73 -12.87 10.62
CA LEU A 118 0.36 -11.85 9.65
C LEU A 118 1.18 -11.94 8.36
N MET A 119 2.47 -12.26 8.46
CA MET A 119 3.30 -12.44 7.28
C MET A 119 2.77 -13.59 6.42
N PHE A 120 2.37 -14.72 7.05
CA PHE A 120 1.73 -15.82 6.35
C PHE A 120 0.37 -15.41 5.77
N HIS A 121 -0.48 -14.71 6.53
CA HIS A 121 -1.77 -14.21 6.07
C HIS A 121 -1.69 -13.31 4.82
N TYR A 122 -0.59 -12.57 4.66
CA TYR A 122 -0.39 -11.69 3.52
C TYR A 122 0.27 -12.38 2.31
N PHE A 123 1.01 -13.47 2.51
CA PHE A 123 1.75 -14.16 1.46
C PHE A 123 1.10 -15.46 0.96
N PHE A 124 0.22 -16.09 1.74
CA PHE A 124 -0.53 -17.31 1.41
C PHE A 124 -2.04 -17.05 1.38
#